data_AF-A0A2V5T6C2-F1
#
_entry.id   AF-A0A2V5T6C2-F1
#
_cell.length_a   1.000
_cell.length_b   1.000
_cell.length_c   1.000
_cell.angle_alpha   90.00
_cell.angle_beta   90.00
_cell.angle_gamma   90.00
#
_symmetry.space_group_name_H-M   'P 1'
#
loop_
_entity.id
_entity.type
_entity.pdbx_description
1 polymer ?
#
loop_
_entity_poly.entity_id
_entity_poly.type
_entity_poly.pdbx_seq_one_letter_code
_entity_poly.pdbx_strand_id
1 'polypeptide(L)'
;RGDVDLIRRHGDITGRLLRLFGFNLDLCPVLDISFDDDADNSLRGRCYGKTVDQVVGNADAFNEAMRGQGIASCGKHFPGYSAATVDAHYDLPKIERTREELDREELSVFRAFTGRGGSPEPPGPEVLQTSGLAIEVNRPYLSVVDAMMTCHGWYPCFEPKRTPATLSHRVVTELLRDEMGFDGLIMTDDLDMGAILNEYGLEETIRLAIAAGNDLAMSCHRIPEIENVHRILRKLPRAQIDRALDDVACFKRKLIPPVEFSEAAFRKIDNEIWDLRLAVLGEEYAKQRSPEDAKRSPVEMY
;
A
#
# COMPACT_ATOMS: atom_id res chain seq x y z
N ARG A 1 7.93 12.52 -9.01
CA ARG A 1 7.30 11.72 -10.09
C ARG A 1 8.15 11.65 -11.37
N GLY A 2 8.87 12.71 -11.75
CA GLY A 2 9.63 12.74 -13.01
C GLY A 2 11.09 12.28 -12.96
N ASP A 3 11.59 11.87 -11.79
CA ASP A 3 12.98 11.45 -11.59
C ASP A 3 13.02 10.15 -10.77
N VAL A 4 13.32 9.05 -11.45
CA VAL A 4 13.32 7.70 -10.86
C VAL A 4 14.48 7.49 -9.90
N ASP A 5 15.60 8.20 -10.08
CA ASP A 5 16.77 8.05 -9.23
C ASP A 5 16.57 8.75 -7.89
N LEU A 6 15.89 9.91 -7.89
CA LEU A 6 15.43 10.53 -6.65
C LEU A 6 14.40 9.66 -5.91
N ILE A 7 13.53 8.94 -6.63
CA ILE A 7 12.56 8.02 -6.02
C ILE A 7 13.26 6.81 -5.41
N ARG A 8 14.25 6.23 -6.10
CA ARG A 8 15.08 5.14 -5.56
C ARG A 8 15.85 5.59 -4.31
N ARG A 9 16.45 6.80 -4.36
CA ARG A 9 17.12 7.40 -3.20
C ARG A 9 16.14 7.61 -2.03
N HIS A 10 14.91 8.02 -2.31
CA HIS A 10 13.87 8.14 -1.29
C HIS A 10 13.56 6.80 -0.63
N GLY A 11 13.35 5.73 -1.40
CA GLY A 11 13.11 4.38 -0.87
C GLY A 11 14.28 3.87 -0.01
N ASP A 12 15.51 4.07 -0.46
CA ASP A 12 16.72 3.69 0.28
C ASP A 12 16.85 4.42 1.63
N ILE A 13 16.67 5.74 1.63
CA ILE A 13 16.70 6.56 2.85
C ILE A 13 15.59 6.13 3.82
N THR A 14 14.37 5.96 3.32
CA THR A 14 13.22 5.51 4.12
C THR A 14 13.48 4.14 4.74
N GLY A 15 13.98 3.19 3.95
CA GLY A 15 14.31 1.85 4.44
C GLY A 15 15.36 1.86 5.56
N ARG A 16 16.44 2.63 5.40
CA ARG A 16 17.47 2.80 6.45
C ARG A 16 16.92 3.47 7.70
N LEU A 17 16.09 4.51 7.54
CA LEU A 17 15.49 5.24 8.65
C LEU A 17 14.58 4.33 9.47
N LEU A 18 13.62 3.67 8.81
CA LEU A 18 12.67 2.76 9.46
C LEU A 18 13.39 1.65 10.21
N ARG A 19 14.40 1.05 9.59
CA ARG A 19 15.19 -0.02 10.18
C ARG A 19 15.97 0.43 11.42
N LEU A 20 16.46 1.68 11.42
CA LEU A 20 17.15 2.29 12.56
C LEU A 20 16.22 2.51 13.76
N PHE A 21 14.94 2.80 13.50
CA PHE A 21 13.92 3.03 14.53
C PHE A 21 13.17 1.76 14.97
N GLY A 22 13.57 0.58 14.47
CA GLY A 22 12.96 -0.68 14.91
C GLY A 22 11.80 -1.17 14.04
N PHE A 23 11.43 -0.45 12.98
CA PHE A 23 10.38 -0.87 12.06
C PHE A 23 10.91 -1.91 11.06
N ASN A 24 10.04 -2.81 10.63
CA ASN A 24 10.35 -3.90 9.70
C ASN A 24 9.29 -4.11 8.61
N LEU A 25 8.23 -3.31 8.62
CA LEU A 25 7.19 -3.24 7.61
C LEU A 25 6.82 -1.76 7.44
N ASP A 26 6.77 -1.29 6.20
CA ASP A 26 6.18 -0.01 5.84
C ASP A 26 4.90 -0.24 5.03
N LEU A 27 3.89 0.58 5.30
CA LEU A 27 2.60 0.51 4.62
C LEU A 27 2.65 1.28 3.30
N CYS A 28 3.52 0.85 2.41
CA CYS A 28 3.81 1.46 1.11
C CYS A 28 4.34 0.39 0.13
N PRO A 29 4.34 0.64 -1.19
CA PRO A 29 3.96 1.87 -1.89
C PRO A 29 2.44 2.05 -2.07
N VAL A 30 2.03 3.30 -2.31
CA VAL A 30 0.69 3.60 -2.87
C VAL A 30 0.70 3.25 -4.36
N LEU A 31 -0.12 2.30 -4.75
CA LEU A 31 -0.29 1.76 -6.11
C LEU A 31 -1.49 2.37 -6.85
N ASP A 32 -2.20 3.30 -6.22
CA ASP A 32 -3.29 4.03 -6.87
C ASP A 32 -2.78 4.99 -7.98
N ILE A 33 -3.57 5.11 -9.05
CA ILE A 33 -3.32 6.04 -10.16
C ILE A 33 -3.94 7.40 -9.83
N SER A 34 -3.20 8.49 -10.02
CA SER A 34 -3.81 9.83 -9.91
C SER A 34 -4.46 10.22 -11.24
N PHE A 35 -5.77 10.00 -11.36
CA PHE A 35 -6.56 10.50 -12.50
C PHE A 35 -6.79 12.01 -12.41
N ASP A 36 -6.96 12.50 -11.18
CA ASP A 36 -7.13 13.91 -10.84
C ASP A 36 -6.26 14.21 -9.61
N ASP A 37 -5.40 15.22 -9.72
CA ASP A 37 -4.51 15.65 -8.62
C ASP A 37 -5.23 16.57 -7.62
N ASP A 38 -6.43 17.05 -7.94
CA ASP A 38 -7.24 17.91 -7.09
C ASP A 38 -8.45 17.20 -6.47
N ALA A 39 -8.64 15.92 -6.78
CA ALA A 39 -9.70 15.10 -6.19
C ALA A 39 -9.57 14.98 -4.67
N ASP A 40 -10.71 15.05 -3.98
CA ASP A 40 -10.82 14.93 -2.53
C ASP A 40 -11.06 13.46 -2.12
N ASN A 41 -10.10 12.61 -2.46
CA ASN A 41 -10.14 11.16 -2.22
C ASN A 41 -8.97 10.68 -1.36
N SER A 42 -8.41 11.54 -0.51
CA SER A 42 -7.24 11.28 0.36
C SER A 42 -5.91 10.91 -0.35
N LEU A 43 -5.88 10.80 -1.70
CA LEU A 43 -4.71 10.38 -2.47
C LEU A 43 -3.85 11.54 -3.00
N ARG A 44 -4.30 12.78 -2.83
CA ARG A 44 -3.60 13.99 -3.31
C ARG A 44 -2.14 14.00 -2.84
N GLY A 45 -1.23 14.07 -3.81
CA GLY A 45 0.23 14.07 -3.56
C GLY A 45 0.84 12.72 -3.18
N ARG A 46 0.06 11.63 -3.10
CA ARG A 46 0.54 10.30 -2.66
C ARG A 46 0.82 9.33 -3.80
N CYS A 47 0.14 9.45 -4.93
CA CYS A 47 0.32 8.55 -6.08
C CYS A 47 1.65 8.77 -6.79
N TYR A 48 2.26 7.67 -7.26
CA TYR A 48 3.52 7.68 -7.99
C TYR A 48 3.41 8.09 -9.47
N GLY A 49 2.20 8.14 -10.04
CA GLY A 49 1.98 8.41 -11.46
C GLY A 49 0.51 8.66 -11.82
N LYS A 50 0.30 9.01 -13.09
CA LYS A 50 -1.04 9.22 -13.71
C LYS A 50 -1.41 8.13 -14.72
N THR A 51 -0.49 7.21 -14.99
CA THR A 51 -0.69 6.08 -15.89
C THR A 51 -0.16 4.81 -15.21
N VAL A 52 -0.59 3.64 -15.70
CA VAL A 52 -0.10 2.34 -15.23
C VAL A 52 1.43 2.30 -15.23
N ASP A 53 2.07 2.59 -16.36
CA ASP A 53 3.53 2.53 -16.49
C ASP A 53 4.27 3.46 -15.53
N GLN A 54 3.75 4.68 -15.34
CA GLN A 54 4.34 5.63 -14.41
C GLN A 54 4.23 5.13 -12.97
N VAL A 55 3.07 4.61 -12.56
CA VAL A 55 2.89 4.10 -11.20
C VAL A 55 3.77 2.88 -10.99
N VAL A 56 3.75 1.91 -11.91
CA VAL A 56 4.55 0.69 -11.82
C VAL A 56 6.04 1.02 -11.72
N GLY A 57 6.59 1.80 -12.67
CA GLY A 57 8.03 2.09 -12.69
C GLY A 57 8.52 2.90 -11.49
N ASN A 58 7.73 3.89 -11.04
CA ASN A 58 8.11 4.73 -9.91
C ASN A 58 7.90 4.03 -8.56
N ALA A 59 6.77 3.34 -8.38
CA ALA A 59 6.51 2.61 -7.14
C ALA A 59 7.49 1.44 -6.98
N ASP A 60 7.84 0.76 -8.06
CA ASP A 60 8.85 -0.30 -8.07
C ASP A 60 10.23 0.23 -7.66
N ALA A 61 10.69 1.36 -8.24
CA ALA A 61 11.98 1.95 -7.87
C ALA A 61 12.08 2.31 -6.38
N PHE A 62 10.98 2.80 -5.79
CA PHE A 62 10.91 3.04 -4.34
C PHE A 62 10.90 1.72 -3.56
N ASN A 63 10.02 0.80 -3.94
CA ASN A 63 9.80 -0.49 -3.27
C ASN A 63 11.08 -1.33 -3.24
N GLU A 64 11.73 -1.50 -4.38
CA GLU A 64 12.99 -2.22 -4.52
C GLU A 64 14.07 -1.66 -3.58
N ALA A 65 14.26 -0.35 -3.57
CA ALA A 65 15.28 0.30 -2.74
C ALA A 65 14.99 0.13 -1.24
N MET A 66 13.75 0.36 -0.81
CA MET A 66 13.34 0.20 0.58
C MET A 66 13.47 -1.25 1.05
N ARG A 67 13.00 -2.20 0.22
CA ARG A 67 13.12 -3.64 0.49
C ARG A 67 14.57 -4.11 0.55
N GLY A 68 15.45 -3.52 -0.28
CA GLY A 68 16.89 -3.75 -0.24
C GLY A 68 17.52 -3.42 1.12
N GLN A 69 16.91 -2.51 1.89
CA GLN A 69 17.30 -2.19 3.27
C GLN A 69 16.68 -3.13 4.32
N GLY A 70 15.85 -4.10 3.89
CA GLY A 70 15.25 -5.12 4.74
C GLY A 70 13.93 -4.73 5.40
N ILE A 71 13.23 -3.72 4.86
CA ILE A 71 11.87 -3.36 5.26
C ILE A 71 10.87 -4.05 4.34
N ALA A 72 9.94 -4.81 4.93
CA ALA A 72 8.84 -5.40 4.18
C ALA A 72 7.89 -4.31 3.65
N SER A 73 7.25 -4.58 2.53
CA SER A 73 6.38 -3.60 1.85
C SER A 73 4.93 -4.06 1.74
N CYS A 74 4.01 -3.10 1.68
CA CYS A 74 2.57 -3.30 1.57
C CYS A 74 1.98 -2.43 0.46
N GLY A 75 1.60 -3.05 -0.66
CA GLY A 75 0.91 -2.36 -1.76
C GLY A 75 -0.49 -1.91 -1.34
N LYS A 76 -0.89 -0.68 -1.69
CA LYS A 76 -2.21 -0.14 -1.29
C LYS A 76 -2.75 0.93 -2.26
N HIS A 77 -4.06 1.13 -2.40
CA HIS A 77 -5.14 0.51 -1.63
C HIS A 77 -5.99 -0.35 -2.58
N PHE A 78 -5.84 -1.67 -2.47
CA PHE A 78 -6.47 -2.63 -3.37
C PHE A 78 -8.01 -2.60 -3.26
N PRO A 79 -8.80 -2.66 -4.35
CA PRO A 79 -8.43 -2.88 -5.76
C PRO A 79 -8.19 -1.60 -6.58
N GLY A 80 -8.00 -0.45 -5.92
CA GLY A 80 -7.83 0.85 -6.57
C GLY A 80 -8.88 1.85 -6.08
N TYR A 81 -8.44 2.85 -5.34
CA TYR A 81 -9.29 3.82 -4.66
C TYR A 81 -9.44 5.13 -5.43
N SER A 82 -8.66 5.32 -6.49
CA SER A 82 -8.55 6.55 -7.29
C SER A 82 -9.86 7.17 -7.77
N ALA A 83 -10.86 6.36 -8.09
CA ALA A 83 -12.16 6.82 -8.60
C ALA A 83 -13.18 7.12 -7.49
N ALA A 84 -12.78 7.09 -6.22
CA ALA A 84 -13.64 7.47 -5.11
C ALA A 84 -14.03 8.95 -5.24
N THR A 85 -15.33 9.22 -5.14
CA THR A 85 -15.90 10.57 -5.19
C THR A 85 -16.07 11.20 -3.82
N VAL A 86 -15.88 10.41 -2.76
CA VAL A 86 -15.92 10.82 -1.36
C VAL A 86 -14.79 10.13 -0.60
N ASP A 87 -14.29 10.79 0.44
CA ASP A 87 -13.26 10.24 1.32
C ASP A 87 -13.86 9.19 2.29
N ALA A 88 -13.24 8.00 2.31
CA ALA A 88 -13.62 6.85 3.12
C ALA A 88 -13.43 7.09 4.62
N HIS A 89 -12.71 8.14 5.01
CA HIS A 89 -12.68 8.59 6.39
C HIS A 89 -14.07 9.04 6.89
N TYR A 90 -14.98 9.43 5.99
CA TYR A 90 -16.31 9.93 6.33
C TYR A 90 -17.45 9.01 5.90
N ASP A 91 -17.46 8.54 4.64
CA ASP A 91 -18.57 7.76 4.07
C ASP A 91 -18.06 6.64 3.17
N LEU A 92 -18.86 5.60 2.93
CA LEU A 92 -18.49 4.51 2.02
C LEU A 92 -18.58 4.95 0.54
N PRO A 93 -17.46 5.15 -0.19
CA PRO A 93 -17.48 5.50 -1.60
C PRO A 93 -17.98 4.36 -2.46
N LYS A 94 -18.84 4.70 -3.43
CA LYS A 94 -19.21 3.81 -4.53
C LYS A 94 -18.28 4.05 -5.72
N ILE A 95 -17.58 3.02 -6.16
CA ILE A 95 -16.70 3.05 -7.33
C ILE A 95 -17.45 2.48 -8.54
N GLU A 96 -17.90 3.35 -9.44
CA GLU A 96 -18.75 2.96 -10.58
C GLU A 96 -17.99 2.41 -11.78
N ARG A 97 -16.67 2.24 -11.68
CA ARG A 97 -15.84 1.69 -12.75
C ARG A 97 -16.26 0.25 -13.10
N THR A 98 -16.28 -0.03 -14.40
CA THR A 98 -16.52 -1.37 -14.93
C THR A 98 -15.35 -2.31 -14.64
N ARG A 99 -15.60 -3.62 -14.73
CA ARG A 99 -14.57 -4.64 -14.59
C ARG A 99 -13.44 -4.43 -15.60
N GLU A 100 -13.80 -4.16 -16.85
CA GLU A 100 -12.88 -3.94 -17.97
C GLU A 100 -12.00 -2.70 -17.77
N GLU A 101 -12.58 -1.63 -17.23
CA GLU A 101 -11.85 -0.40 -16.90
C GLU A 101 -10.85 -0.62 -15.76
N LEU A 102 -11.25 -1.32 -14.70
CA LEU A 102 -10.38 -1.66 -13.57
C LEU A 102 -9.26 -2.61 -14.01
N ASP A 103 -9.56 -3.60 -14.86
CA ASP A 103 -8.58 -4.53 -15.40
C ASP A 103 -7.50 -3.83 -16.25
N ARG A 104 -7.90 -2.81 -17.02
CA ARG A 104 -6.99 -2.05 -17.89
C ARG A 104 -6.06 -1.13 -17.10
N GLU A 105 -6.55 -0.58 -16.00
CA GLU A 105 -5.85 0.48 -15.26
C GLU A 105 -5.47 0.00 -13.85
N GLU A 106 -6.32 0.21 -12.84
CA GLU A 106 -5.96 0.01 -11.44
C GLU A 106 -5.45 -1.40 -11.13
N LEU A 107 -6.18 -2.45 -11.55
CA LEU A 107 -5.78 -3.83 -11.32
C LEU A 107 -4.53 -4.22 -12.11
N SER A 108 -4.25 -3.58 -13.25
CA SER A 108 -3.02 -3.79 -14.00
C SER A 108 -1.80 -3.39 -13.17
N VAL A 109 -1.89 -2.27 -12.45
CA VAL A 109 -0.84 -1.86 -11.49
C VAL A 109 -0.69 -2.92 -10.40
N PHE A 110 -1.77 -3.31 -9.71
CA PHE A 110 -1.66 -4.29 -8.62
C PHE A 110 -1.10 -5.64 -9.09
N ARG A 111 -1.49 -6.13 -10.27
CA ARG A 111 -0.96 -7.38 -10.87
C ARG A 111 0.56 -7.32 -11.05
N ALA A 112 1.12 -6.17 -11.37
CA ALA A 112 2.58 -6.01 -11.48
C ALA A 112 3.32 -6.27 -10.16
N PHE A 113 2.63 -6.21 -9.01
CA PHE A 113 3.20 -6.39 -7.67
C PHE A 113 2.76 -7.69 -6.97
N THR A 114 1.95 -8.58 -7.58
CA THR A 114 1.49 -9.82 -6.91
C THR A 114 2.46 -11.01 -7.02
N GLY A 115 3.36 -11.00 -8.01
CA GLY A 115 4.36 -12.05 -8.20
C GLY A 115 3.89 -13.32 -8.93
N ARG A 116 2.59 -13.44 -9.26
CA ARG A 116 2.06 -14.45 -10.18
C ARG A 116 1.40 -13.78 -11.37
N GLY A 117 1.79 -14.23 -12.56
CA GLY A 117 1.65 -13.49 -13.80
C GLY A 117 3.05 -13.15 -14.22
N GLY A 118 3.51 -13.74 -15.33
CA GLY A 118 4.72 -13.26 -15.97
C GLY A 118 4.65 -11.74 -16.00
N SER A 119 5.77 -11.09 -15.69
CA SER A 119 5.97 -9.73 -16.14
C SER A 119 5.32 -9.61 -17.52
N PRO A 120 4.55 -8.56 -17.87
CA PRO A 120 4.47 -8.22 -19.29
C PRO A 120 5.90 -8.36 -19.79
N GLU A 121 6.13 -9.15 -20.86
CA GLU A 121 7.48 -9.35 -21.39
C GLU A 121 8.15 -7.98 -21.31
N PRO A 122 9.28 -7.86 -20.57
CA PRO A 122 9.87 -6.55 -20.35
C PRO A 122 9.95 -5.90 -21.72
N PRO A 123 9.52 -4.62 -21.89
CA PRO A 123 9.64 -3.97 -23.18
C PRO A 123 11.06 -4.25 -23.68
N GLY A 124 11.14 -4.86 -24.86
CA GLY A 124 12.42 -5.32 -25.41
C GLY A 124 13.45 -4.20 -25.31
N PRO A 125 14.74 -4.52 -25.15
CA PRO A 125 15.77 -3.57 -24.75
C PRO A 125 15.64 -2.25 -25.54
N GLU A 126 15.34 -1.16 -24.84
CA GLU A 126 15.31 0.15 -25.45
C GLU A 126 16.75 0.67 -25.53
N VAL A 127 17.28 0.76 -26.75
CA VAL A 127 18.65 1.21 -26.99
C VAL A 127 18.70 2.73 -26.92
N LEU A 128 19.03 3.27 -25.74
CA LEU A 128 19.41 4.68 -25.61
C LEU A 128 20.83 4.88 -26.18
N GLN A 129 20.90 5.42 -27.39
CA GLN A 129 22.18 5.86 -27.97
C GLN A 129 22.66 7.15 -27.30
N THR A 130 23.57 7.03 -26.34
CA THR A 130 24.42 8.13 -25.92
C THR A 130 25.89 7.75 -26.13
N SER A 131 26.56 8.53 -26.98
CA SER A 131 28.02 8.62 -27.12
C SER A 131 28.84 7.35 -26.80
N GLY A 132 28.67 6.30 -27.60
CA GLY A 132 29.73 5.30 -27.86
C GLY A 132 29.89 4.14 -26.87
N LEU A 133 29.02 3.95 -25.89
CA LEU A 133 28.99 2.76 -25.03
C LEU A 133 27.56 2.22 -24.96
N ALA A 134 27.32 1.05 -25.56
CA ALA A 134 26.08 0.31 -25.35
C ALA A 134 26.14 -0.32 -23.96
N ILE A 135 25.40 0.23 -23.00
CA ILE A 135 25.13 -0.45 -21.74
C ILE A 135 23.80 -1.17 -21.91
N GLU A 136 23.84 -2.50 -21.97
CA GLU A 136 22.64 -3.32 -21.82
C GLU A 136 22.15 -3.20 -20.38
N VAL A 137 21.13 -2.36 -20.14
CA VAL A 137 20.45 -2.31 -18.84
C VAL A 137 19.31 -3.32 -18.88
N ASN A 138 19.62 -4.58 -18.61
CA ASN A 138 18.59 -5.60 -18.45
C ASN A 138 17.83 -5.31 -17.15
N ARG A 139 16.60 -4.80 -17.26
CA ARG A 139 15.76 -4.41 -16.10
C ARG A 139 14.62 -5.41 -15.86
N PRO A 140 14.86 -6.62 -15.29
CA PRO A 140 13.78 -7.46 -14.80
C PRO A 140 13.34 -6.94 -13.42
N TYR A 141 12.76 -5.74 -13.36
CA TYR A 141 12.35 -5.11 -12.11
C TYR A 141 10.83 -5.02 -12.06
N LEU A 142 10.21 -6.09 -11.58
CA LEU A 142 8.94 -5.98 -10.88
C LEU A 142 9.15 -6.59 -9.50
N SER A 143 9.42 -5.75 -8.52
CA SER A 143 9.54 -6.14 -7.13
C SER A 143 8.13 -6.40 -6.58
N VAL A 144 7.86 -7.67 -6.26
CA VAL A 144 6.64 -8.11 -5.57
C VAL A 144 6.55 -7.42 -4.20
N VAL A 145 5.34 -7.07 -3.76
CA VAL A 145 5.11 -6.60 -2.37
C VAL A 145 4.92 -7.79 -1.42
N ASP A 146 5.34 -7.66 -0.15
CA ASP A 146 5.17 -8.76 0.82
C ASP A 146 3.75 -8.83 1.38
N ALA A 147 3.05 -7.69 1.35
CA ALA A 147 1.69 -7.54 1.83
C ALA A 147 0.83 -6.67 0.88
N MET A 148 -0.49 -6.76 1.01
CA MET A 148 -1.45 -5.93 0.30
C MET A 148 -2.50 -5.42 1.27
N MET A 149 -2.80 -4.12 1.20
CA MET A 149 -3.85 -3.47 1.98
C MET A 149 -5.08 -3.20 1.12
N THR A 150 -6.24 -3.61 1.61
CA THR A 150 -7.53 -3.41 0.94
C THR A 150 -8.20 -2.10 1.34
N CYS A 151 -8.83 -1.39 0.40
CA CYS A 151 -9.53 -0.14 0.68
C CYS A 151 -10.99 -0.35 1.12
N HIS A 152 -11.59 0.71 1.68
CA HIS A 152 -13.02 0.76 1.99
C HIS A 152 -13.83 1.39 0.85
N GLY A 153 -13.81 0.79 -0.34
CA GLY A 153 -14.67 1.19 -1.46
C GLY A 153 -15.67 0.10 -1.83
N TRP A 154 -16.88 0.46 -2.24
CA TRP A 154 -17.85 -0.48 -2.80
C TRP A 154 -17.75 -0.53 -4.33
N TYR A 155 -17.56 -1.72 -4.89
CA TYR A 155 -17.38 -1.95 -6.33
C TYR A 155 -18.52 -2.84 -6.86
N PRO A 156 -19.60 -2.27 -7.43
CA PRO A 156 -20.75 -3.05 -7.91
C PRO A 156 -20.42 -4.09 -8.97
N CYS A 157 -19.33 -3.89 -9.73
CA CYS A 157 -18.85 -4.84 -10.74
C CYS A 157 -18.30 -6.15 -10.14
N PHE A 158 -17.86 -6.13 -8.86
CA PHE A 158 -17.41 -7.31 -8.13
C PHE A 158 -18.43 -7.77 -7.09
N GLU A 159 -19.03 -6.83 -6.36
CA GLU A 159 -19.86 -7.08 -5.19
C GLU A 159 -21.23 -6.39 -5.38
N PRO A 160 -22.30 -7.15 -5.70
CA PRO A 160 -23.61 -6.56 -5.96
C PRO A 160 -24.26 -5.93 -4.72
N LYS A 161 -23.90 -6.40 -3.51
CA LYS A 161 -24.35 -5.76 -2.27
C LYS A 161 -23.48 -4.55 -1.97
N ARG A 162 -24.01 -3.54 -1.27
CA ARG A 162 -23.22 -2.38 -0.81
C ARG A 162 -22.27 -2.78 0.32
N THR A 163 -21.23 -3.53 -0.03
CA THR A 163 -20.22 -4.05 0.88
C THR A 163 -18.84 -3.54 0.42
N PRO A 164 -18.04 -2.95 1.33
CA PRO A 164 -16.70 -2.47 0.98
C PRO A 164 -15.79 -3.63 0.57
N ALA A 165 -14.83 -3.35 -0.31
CA ALA A 165 -13.83 -4.29 -0.79
C ALA A 165 -13.14 -5.03 0.37
N THR A 166 -12.70 -4.32 1.40
CA THR A 166 -12.14 -4.89 2.64
C THR A 166 -12.98 -6.00 3.28
N LEU A 167 -14.31 -5.95 3.14
CA LEU A 167 -15.26 -6.91 3.76
C LEU A 167 -15.86 -7.89 2.73
N SER A 168 -15.48 -7.83 1.46
CA SER A 168 -16.02 -8.69 0.40
C SER A 168 -15.11 -9.87 0.08
N HIS A 169 -15.63 -11.08 0.24
CA HIS A 169 -14.93 -12.31 -0.15
C HIS A 169 -14.61 -12.35 -1.66
N ARG A 170 -15.47 -11.75 -2.49
CA ARG A 170 -15.30 -11.69 -3.94
C ARG A 170 -14.09 -10.83 -4.33
N VAL A 171 -13.82 -9.77 -3.57
CA VAL A 171 -12.67 -8.89 -3.82
C VAL A 171 -11.40 -9.43 -3.17
N VAL A 172 -11.47 -9.83 -1.89
CA VAL A 172 -10.26 -10.21 -1.14
C VAL A 172 -9.78 -11.62 -1.45
N THR A 173 -10.68 -12.60 -1.57
CA THR A 173 -10.31 -13.98 -1.90
C THR A 173 -10.40 -14.23 -3.39
N GLU A 174 -11.60 -14.13 -3.99
CA GLU A 174 -11.78 -14.57 -5.39
C GLU A 174 -10.92 -13.73 -6.37
N LEU A 175 -10.85 -12.40 -6.19
CA LEU A 175 -10.06 -11.53 -7.06
C LEU A 175 -8.57 -11.48 -6.67
N LEU A 176 -8.23 -11.06 -5.45
CA LEU A 176 -6.81 -10.86 -5.08
C LEU A 176 -6.05 -12.18 -4.86
N ARG A 177 -6.62 -13.12 -4.10
CA ARG A 177 -5.94 -14.38 -3.77
C ARG A 177 -6.00 -15.36 -4.94
N ASP A 178 -7.19 -15.62 -5.48
CA ASP A 178 -7.39 -16.70 -6.44
C ASP A 178 -7.08 -16.26 -7.87
N GLU A 179 -7.70 -15.17 -8.35
CA GLU A 179 -7.53 -14.71 -9.74
C GLU A 179 -6.15 -14.08 -9.98
N MET A 180 -5.72 -13.16 -9.10
CA MET A 180 -4.43 -12.47 -9.22
C MET A 180 -3.25 -13.25 -8.62
N GLY A 181 -3.52 -14.34 -7.90
CA GLY A 181 -2.50 -15.23 -7.37
C GLY A 181 -1.59 -14.58 -6.32
N PHE A 182 -2.08 -13.61 -5.55
CA PHE A 182 -1.27 -12.96 -4.53
C PHE A 182 -1.05 -13.88 -3.33
N ASP A 183 0.19 -14.33 -3.12
CA ASP A 183 0.56 -15.25 -2.03
C ASP A 183 1.12 -14.52 -0.78
N GLY A 184 1.07 -13.18 -0.76
CA GLY A 184 1.54 -12.36 0.37
C GLY A 184 0.50 -12.18 1.48
N LEU A 185 0.83 -11.38 2.50
CA LEU A 185 -0.06 -11.09 3.61
C LEU A 185 -1.15 -10.09 3.21
N ILE A 186 -2.43 -10.36 3.48
CA ILE A 186 -3.51 -9.42 3.19
C ILE A 186 -3.98 -8.75 4.47
N MET A 187 -4.16 -7.43 4.45
CA MET A 187 -4.68 -6.68 5.58
C MET A 187 -5.74 -5.66 5.17
N THR A 188 -6.60 -5.31 6.12
CA THR A 188 -7.56 -4.22 5.95
C THR A 188 -6.85 -2.86 6.01
N ASP A 189 -7.42 -1.83 5.38
CA ASP A 189 -7.21 -0.45 5.83
C ASP A 189 -7.87 -0.25 7.23
N ASP A 190 -7.70 0.92 7.85
CA ASP A 190 -8.11 1.17 9.24
C ASP A 190 -9.61 0.96 9.41
N LEU A 191 -10.01 -0.02 10.21
CA LEU A 191 -11.42 -0.35 10.46
C LEU A 191 -12.12 0.70 11.33
N ASP A 192 -11.37 1.64 11.90
CA ASP A 192 -11.90 2.78 12.63
C ASP A 192 -12.33 3.95 11.68
N MET A 193 -12.23 3.79 10.35
CA MET A 193 -12.68 4.79 9.39
C MET A 193 -14.22 4.83 9.24
N GLY A 194 -14.77 6.02 8.93
CA GLY A 194 -16.21 6.26 8.79
C GLY A 194 -16.92 5.34 7.80
N ALA A 195 -16.28 4.98 6.68
CA ALA A 195 -16.81 4.02 5.70
C ALA A 195 -17.15 2.64 6.28
N ILE A 196 -16.55 2.29 7.43
CA ILE A 196 -16.84 1.06 8.17
C ILE A 196 -17.73 1.38 9.37
N LEU A 197 -17.32 2.31 10.24
CA LEU A 197 -18.00 2.59 11.51
C LEU A 197 -19.44 3.05 11.36
N ASN A 198 -19.77 3.75 10.27
CA ASN A 198 -21.12 4.26 10.03
C ASN A 198 -22.09 3.17 9.54
N GLU A 199 -21.57 2.06 9.02
CA GLU A 199 -22.34 1.05 8.31
C GLU A 199 -22.37 -0.31 9.04
N TYR A 200 -21.35 -0.61 9.84
CA TYR A 200 -21.16 -1.93 10.46
C TYR A 200 -20.84 -1.86 11.95
N GLY A 201 -21.39 -2.79 12.72
CA GLY A 201 -20.99 -3.01 14.11
C GLY A 201 -19.70 -3.81 14.22
N LEU A 202 -18.94 -3.62 15.31
CA LEU A 202 -17.62 -4.25 15.53
C LEU A 202 -17.60 -5.77 15.28
N GLU A 203 -18.55 -6.52 15.84
CA GLU A 203 -18.60 -7.98 15.67
C GLU A 203 -18.82 -8.39 14.21
N GLU A 204 -19.68 -7.66 13.50
CA GLU A 204 -19.91 -7.91 12.08
C GLU A 204 -18.69 -7.54 11.24
N THR A 205 -18.06 -6.39 11.49
CA THR A 205 -16.84 -5.94 10.81
C THR A 205 -15.73 -6.99 10.92
N ILE A 206 -15.40 -7.45 12.13
CA ILE A 206 -14.32 -8.42 12.33
C ILE A 206 -14.67 -9.77 11.69
N ARG A 207 -15.93 -10.22 11.83
CA ARG A 207 -16.39 -11.47 11.19
C ARG A 207 -16.26 -11.40 9.67
N LEU A 208 -16.70 -10.29 9.06
CA LEU A 208 -16.65 -10.11 7.61
C LEU A 208 -15.22 -9.93 7.11
N ALA A 209 -14.37 -9.15 7.78
CA ALA A 209 -12.98 -8.95 7.37
C ALA A 209 -12.20 -10.27 7.29
N ILE A 210 -12.31 -11.11 8.32
CA ILE A 210 -11.64 -12.42 8.34
C ILE A 210 -12.27 -13.40 7.34
N ALA A 211 -13.61 -13.42 7.23
CA ALA A 211 -14.30 -14.27 6.26
C ALA A 211 -14.05 -13.85 4.79
N ALA A 212 -13.81 -12.56 4.55
CA ALA A 212 -13.47 -12.04 3.23
C ALA A 212 -12.13 -12.59 2.73
N GLY A 213 -11.19 -12.86 3.64
CA GLY A 213 -9.86 -13.35 3.28
C GLY A 213 -8.72 -12.55 3.88
N ASN A 214 -8.97 -11.51 4.68
CA ASN A 214 -7.89 -10.76 5.33
C ASN A 214 -7.18 -11.62 6.39
N ASP A 215 -5.87 -11.46 6.49
CA ASP A 215 -5.02 -12.12 7.47
C ASP A 215 -4.80 -11.23 8.70
N LEU A 216 -4.82 -9.90 8.50
CA LEU A 216 -4.80 -8.89 9.56
C LEU A 216 -6.00 -7.94 9.44
N ALA A 217 -6.57 -7.61 10.60
CA ALA A 217 -7.59 -6.55 10.75
C ALA A 217 -6.95 -5.37 11.49
N MET A 218 -6.84 -4.23 10.80
CA MET A 218 -6.19 -3.03 11.32
C MET A 218 -7.18 -2.16 12.12
N SER A 219 -6.79 -1.77 13.33
CA SER A 219 -7.48 -0.77 14.16
C SER A 219 -6.42 0.14 14.77
N CYS A 220 -6.50 1.43 14.47
CA CYS A 220 -5.46 2.39 14.85
C CYS A 220 -5.84 3.23 16.08
N HIS A 221 -7.13 3.47 16.34
CA HIS A 221 -7.58 4.50 17.27
C HIS A 221 -8.45 3.96 18.41
N ARG A 222 -9.16 2.83 18.20
CA ARG A 222 -10.06 2.22 19.19
C ARG A 222 -9.41 1.13 20.03
N ILE A 223 -8.24 1.41 20.62
CA ILE A 223 -7.48 0.49 21.49
C ILE A 223 -8.34 -0.19 22.58
N PRO A 224 -9.30 0.49 23.25
CA PRO A 224 -10.15 -0.15 24.25
C PRO A 224 -11.00 -1.33 23.72
N GLU A 225 -11.24 -1.40 22.41
CA GLU A 225 -12.03 -2.47 21.78
C GLU A 225 -11.23 -3.77 21.56
N ILE A 226 -9.91 -3.76 21.72
CA ILE A 226 -9.06 -4.92 21.41
C ILE A 226 -9.46 -6.18 22.19
N GLU A 227 -9.90 -6.03 23.44
CA GLU A 227 -10.42 -7.17 24.21
C GLU A 227 -11.73 -7.71 23.64
N ASN A 228 -12.60 -6.84 23.13
CA ASN A 228 -13.85 -7.23 22.47
C ASN A 228 -13.53 -7.95 21.14
N VAL A 229 -12.60 -7.41 20.35
CA VAL A 229 -12.11 -8.03 19.11
C VAL A 229 -11.56 -9.42 19.39
N HIS A 230 -10.72 -9.59 20.41
CA HIS A 230 -10.20 -10.91 20.80
C HIS A 230 -11.32 -11.89 21.18
N ARG A 231 -12.35 -11.43 21.88
CA ARG A 231 -13.53 -12.25 22.21
C ARG A 231 -14.32 -12.65 20.96
N ILE A 232 -14.42 -11.78 19.96
CA ILE A 232 -15.06 -12.07 18.67
C ILE A 232 -14.25 -13.10 17.89
N LEU A 233 -12.94 -12.89 17.72
CA LEU A 233 -12.06 -13.80 16.99
C LEU A 233 -12.11 -15.24 17.52
N ARG A 234 -12.26 -15.43 18.83
CA ARG A 234 -12.38 -16.78 19.44
C ARG A 234 -13.67 -17.52 19.07
N LYS A 235 -14.71 -16.82 18.59
CA LYS A 235 -15.97 -17.41 18.15
C LYS A 235 -15.98 -17.72 16.65
N LEU A 236 -15.03 -17.21 15.88
CA LEU A 236 -14.98 -17.41 14.43
C LEU A 236 -14.58 -18.85 14.08
N PRO A 237 -14.95 -19.34 12.88
CA PRO A 237 -14.57 -20.66 12.40
C PRO A 237 -13.05 -20.88 12.46
N ARG A 238 -12.64 -21.98 13.10
CA ARG A 238 -11.23 -22.24 13.36
C ARG A 238 -10.36 -22.27 12.11
N ALA A 239 -10.88 -22.85 11.02
CA ALA A 239 -10.21 -22.88 9.73
C ALA A 239 -9.85 -21.48 9.19
N GLN A 240 -10.70 -20.46 9.42
CA GLN A 240 -10.42 -19.10 8.95
C GLN A 240 -9.29 -18.46 9.77
N ILE A 241 -9.32 -18.66 11.10
CA ILE A 241 -8.33 -18.12 12.03
C ILE A 241 -6.97 -18.80 11.85
N ASP A 242 -6.95 -20.13 11.78
CA ASP A 242 -5.70 -20.88 11.64
C ASP A 242 -5.01 -20.53 10.31
N ARG A 243 -5.77 -20.40 9.21
CA ARG A 243 -5.23 -19.92 7.92
C ARG A 243 -4.58 -18.54 8.04
N ALA A 244 -5.28 -17.56 8.62
CA ALA A 244 -4.73 -16.21 8.80
C ALA A 244 -3.47 -16.23 9.68
N LEU A 245 -3.45 -17.03 10.75
CA LEU A 245 -2.28 -17.17 11.62
C LEU A 245 -1.09 -17.84 10.90
N ASP A 246 -1.34 -18.81 10.03
CA ASP A 246 -0.31 -19.44 9.21
C ASP A 246 0.33 -18.45 8.23
N ASP A 247 -0.48 -17.60 7.58
CA ASP A 247 -0.01 -16.54 6.69
C ASP A 247 0.79 -15.48 7.45
N VAL A 248 0.32 -15.06 8.63
CA VAL A 248 1.07 -14.16 9.54
C VAL A 248 2.38 -14.79 9.99
N ALA A 249 2.39 -16.08 10.32
CA ALA A 249 3.62 -16.78 10.70
C ALA A 249 4.59 -16.88 9.52
N CYS A 250 4.08 -17.12 8.30
CA CYS A 250 4.88 -17.12 7.07
C CYS A 250 5.50 -15.76 6.80
N PHE A 251 4.71 -14.70 6.90
CA PHE A 251 5.18 -13.33 6.76
C PHE A 251 6.28 -13.01 7.78
N LYS A 252 6.06 -13.33 9.07
CA LYS A 252 7.05 -13.08 10.13
C LYS A 252 8.39 -13.79 9.92
N ARG A 253 8.43 -14.95 9.26
CA ARG A 253 9.69 -15.64 8.92
C ARG A 253 10.55 -14.88 7.91
N LYS A 254 9.96 -13.98 7.13
CA LYS A 254 10.65 -13.14 6.14
C LYS A 254 11.17 -11.83 6.73
N LEU A 255 10.66 -11.42 7.88
CA LEU A 255 11.03 -10.16 8.51
C LEU A 255 12.48 -10.19 8.99
N ILE A 256 13.20 -9.12 8.69
CA ILE A 256 14.59 -8.97 9.08
C ILE A 256 14.63 -8.17 10.39
N PRO A 257 15.39 -8.62 11.41
CA PRO A 257 15.54 -7.86 12.65
C PRO A 257 16.08 -6.45 12.41
N PRO A 258 15.60 -5.44 13.17
CA PRO A 258 16.09 -4.08 13.05
C PRO A 258 17.54 -3.98 13.52
N VAL A 259 18.19 -2.87 13.14
CA VAL A 259 19.54 -2.56 13.64
C VAL A 259 19.44 -1.86 14.99
N GLU A 260 20.52 -1.90 15.76
CA GLU A 260 20.63 -1.10 16.97
C GLU A 260 20.63 0.39 16.63
N PHE A 261 19.91 1.19 17.41
CA PHE A 261 19.83 2.63 17.19
C PHE A 261 21.20 3.30 17.37
N SER A 262 21.51 4.24 16.48
CA SER A 262 22.73 5.05 16.55
C SER A 262 22.40 6.49 16.17
N GLU A 263 22.62 7.40 17.11
CA GLU A 263 22.47 8.85 16.90
C GLU A 263 23.34 9.35 15.73
N ALA A 264 24.54 8.80 15.57
CA ALA A 264 25.43 9.15 14.46
C ALA A 264 24.87 8.68 13.10
N ALA A 265 24.31 7.46 13.04
CA ALA A 265 23.65 6.96 11.84
C ALA A 265 22.40 7.78 11.52
N PHE A 266 21.60 8.13 12.54
CA PHE A 266 20.42 8.98 12.39
C PHE A 266 20.79 10.34 11.79
N ARG A 267 21.79 11.03 12.34
CA ARG A 267 22.26 12.33 11.81
C ARG A 267 22.74 12.26 10.37
N LYS A 268 23.36 11.14 9.97
CA LYS A 268 23.75 10.93 8.57
C LYS A 268 22.52 10.84 7.67
N ILE A 269 21.52 10.06 8.07
CA ILE A 269 20.26 9.92 7.33
C ILE A 269 19.52 11.26 7.28
N ASP A 270 19.47 12.02 8.38
CA ASP A 270 18.83 13.34 8.45
C ASP A 270 19.45 14.34 7.44
N ASN A 271 20.78 14.36 7.32
CA ASN A 271 21.46 15.16 6.29
C ASN A 271 21.09 14.70 4.87
N GLU A 272 21.02 13.39 4.62
CA GLU A 272 20.64 12.87 3.31
C GLU A 272 19.16 13.15 2.97
N ILE A 273 18.27 13.18 3.97
CA ILE A 273 16.89 13.64 3.83
C ILE A 273 16.88 15.12 3.42
N TRP A 274 17.71 15.95 4.05
CA TRP A 274 17.83 17.37 3.68
C TRP A 274 18.29 17.55 2.23
N ASP A 275 19.32 16.81 1.81
CA ASP A 275 19.80 16.83 0.42
C ASP A 275 18.73 16.38 -0.57
N LEU A 276 17.97 15.33 -0.24
CA LEU A 276 16.86 14.86 -1.07
C LEU A 276 15.76 15.93 -1.15
N ARG A 277 15.43 16.60 -0.04
CA ARG A 277 14.47 17.71 -0.04
C ARG A 277 14.92 18.84 -0.96
N LEU A 278 16.20 19.23 -0.91
CA LEU A 278 16.76 20.24 -1.81
C LEU A 278 16.64 19.82 -3.28
N ALA A 279 16.98 18.57 -3.59
CA ALA A 279 16.92 18.03 -4.95
C ALA A 279 15.49 17.96 -5.51
N VAL A 280 14.50 17.68 -4.65
CA VAL A 280 13.10 17.49 -5.07
C VAL A 280 12.30 18.80 -5.05
N LEU A 281 12.48 19.63 -4.04
CA LEU A 281 11.64 20.81 -3.78
C LEU A 281 12.34 22.13 -4.15
N GLY A 282 13.66 22.13 -4.34
CA GLY A 282 14.47 23.35 -4.44
C GLY A 282 14.66 24.06 -3.10
N GLU A 283 15.55 25.03 -3.05
CA GLU A 283 15.96 25.69 -1.79
C GLU A 283 14.82 26.38 -1.03
N GLU A 284 13.90 27.01 -1.75
CA GLU A 284 12.83 27.81 -1.15
C GLU A 284 11.82 26.92 -0.42
N TYR A 285 11.29 25.90 -1.10
CA TYR A 285 10.33 24.96 -0.51
C TYR A 285 10.98 23.97 0.46
N ALA A 286 12.26 23.60 0.28
CA ALA A 286 12.94 22.71 1.22
C ALA A 286 13.02 23.29 2.64
N LYS A 287 13.14 24.62 2.76
CA LYS A 287 13.15 25.36 4.04
C LYS A 287 11.81 25.34 4.76
N GLN A 288 10.71 25.10 4.04
CA GLN A 288 9.38 24.91 4.63
C GLN A 288 9.31 23.51 5.25
N ARG A 289 9.77 23.41 6.50
CA ARG A 289 9.58 22.22 7.34
C ARG A 289 8.10 22.17 7.74
N SER A 290 7.51 20.98 7.82
CA SER A 290 6.07 20.80 8.03
C SER A 290 5.55 21.76 9.11
N PRO A 291 4.43 22.47 8.86
CA PRO A 291 3.84 23.34 9.88
C PRO A 291 3.42 22.50 11.09
N GLU A 292 3.50 23.09 12.27
CA GLU A 292 3.08 22.52 13.55
C GLU A 292 1.59 22.09 13.56
N ASP A 293 0.82 22.49 12.54
CA ASP A 293 -0.58 22.14 12.24
C ASP A 293 -0.72 21.03 11.17
N ALA A 294 0.05 19.94 11.27
CA ALA A 294 -0.12 18.80 10.37
C ALA A 294 -1.59 18.32 10.41
N LYS A 295 -2.22 18.11 9.24
CA LYS A 295 -3.57 17.54 9.14
C LYS A 295 -3.58 16.22 9.94
N ARG A 296 -4.34 16.20 11.04
CA ARG A 296 -4.61 14.97 11.79
C ARG A 296 -5.54 14.08 11.00
N SER A 297 -5.40 12.77 11.16
CA SER A 297 -6.37 11.84 10.56
C SER A 297 -7.76 12.17 11.10
N PRO A 298 -8.81 12.26 10.27
CA PRO A 298 -10.17 12.45 10.76
C PRO A 298 -10.58 11.38 11.78
N VAL A 299 -9.99 10.18 11.72
CA VAL A 299 -10.23 9.08 12.67
C VAL A 299 -9.82 9.45 14.11
N GLU A 300 -8.82 10.32 14.29
CA GLU A 300 -8.42 10.78 15.63
C GLU A 300 -9.52 11.58 16.36
N MET A 301 -10.54 12.03 15.62
CA MET A 301 -11.66 12.81 16.15
C MET A 301 -12.91 11.96 16.43
N TYR A 302 -12.90 10.66 16.09
CA TYR A 302 -14.01 9.73 16.31
C TYR A 302 -13.93 9.01 17.66
#